data_AF-A0A0G0IT80-F1
#
_entry.id   AF-A0A0G0IT80-F1
#
_cell.length_a   1.000
_cell.length_b   1.000
_cell.length_c   1.000
_cell.angle_alpha   90.00
_cell.angle_beta   90.00
_cell.angle_gamma   90.00
#
_symmetry.space_group_name_H-M   'P 1'
#
loop_
_entity.id
_entity.type
_entity.pdbx_description
1 polymer ?
#
loop_
_entity_poly.entity_id
_entity_poly.type
_entity_poly.pdbx_seq_one_letter_code
_entity_poly.pdbx_strand_id
1 'polypeptide(L)'
;MDKKSKVFFLVFFSLIFFAIAFSFYNYYLIKNYYITIESECNPKNESCFIFICDPVEDSECPENEEERASYYKLIKEKASMVPLCDTASELCPPVICEKGEDCEEIFCDESSLADGEECSSFK
;
A
#
# COMPACT_ATOMS: atom_id res chain seq x y z
N MET A 1 32.72 37.98 -0.74
CA MET A 1 32.85 36.52 -0.59
C MET A 1 34.07 36.08 -1.37
N ASP A 2 35.10 35.59 -0.69
CA ASP A 2 36.33 35.15 -1.33
C ASP A 2 36.05 34.05 -2.37
N LYS A 3 36.88 33.98 -3.44
CA LYS A 3 36.74 32.95 -4.48
C LYS A 3 36.65 31.53 -3.88
N LYS A 4 37.38 31.29 -2.78
CA LYS A 4 37.37 30.02 -2.04
C LYS A 4 36.02 29.74 -1.38
N SER A 5 35.43 30.72 -0.67
CA SER A 5 34.08 30.56 -0.10
C SER A 5 33.02 30.39 -1.16
N LYS A 6 33.12 31.08 -2.31
CA LYS A 6 32.14 30.93 -3.40
C LYS A 6 32.14 29.52 -4.00
N VAL A 7 33.32 28.92 -4.18
CA VAL A 7 33.44 27.53 -4.64
C VAL A 7 32.90 26.57 -3.59
N PHE A 8 33.20 26.78 -2.30
CA PHE A 8 32.66 25.95 -1.23
C PHE A 8 31.14 25.95 -1.21
N PHE A 9 30.50 27.13 -1.23
CA PHE A 9 29.04 27.22 -1.27
C PHE A 9 28.45 26.60 -2.52
N LEU A 10 29.08 26.79 -3.70
CA LEU A 10 28.61 26.18 -4.94
C LEU A 10 28.63 24.64 -4.86
N VAL A 11 29.72 24.06 -4.37
CA VAL A 11 29.82 22.60 -4.19
C VAL A 11 28.81 22.11 -3.16
N PHE A 12 28.67 22.83 -2.04
CA PHE A 12 27.72 22.48 -0.98
C PHE A 12 26.27 22.47 -1.48
N PHE A 13 25.82 23.55 -2.13
CA PHE A 13 24.47 23.61 -2.70
C PHE A 13 24.27 22.62 -3.84
N SER A 14 25.31 22.36 -4.65
CA SER A 14 25.24 21.34 -5.69
C SER A 14 25.05 19.95 -5.11
N LEU A 15 25.76 19.59 -4.03
CA LEU A 15 25.58 18.30 -3.35
C LEU A 15 24.17 18.15 -2.78
N ILE A 16 23.63 19.20 -2.16
CA ILE A 16 22.24 19.20 -1.66
C ILE A 16 21.26 18.98 -2.83
N PHE A 17 21.43 19.72 -3.92
CA PHE A 17 20.58 19.57 -5.09
C PHE A 17 20.63 18.15 -5.67
N PHE A 18 21.82 17.57 -5.79
CA PHE A 18 21.98 16.18 -6.25
C PHE A 18 21.33 15.18 -5.29
N ALA A 19 21.45 15.36 -3.98
CA ALA A 19 20.82 14.50 -3.00
C ALA A 19 19.28 14.54 -3.09
N ILE A 20 18.71 15.73 -3.27
CA ILE A 20 17.27 15.92 -3.47
C ILE A 20 16.82 15.26 -4.78
N ALA A 21 17.52 15.55 -5.88
CA ALA A 21 17.20 15.00 -7.20
C ALA A 21 17.29 13.47 -7.22
N PHE A 22 18.32 12.90 -6.58
CA PHE A 22 18.48 11.45 -6.45
C PHE A 22 17.36 10.81 -5.63
N SER A 23 16.98 11.45 -4.51
CA SER A 23 15.87 10.97 -3.68
C SER A 23 14.55 11.03 -4.44
N PHE A 24 14.26 12.15 -5.10
CA PHE A 24 13.07 12.32 -5.94
C PHE A 24 13.00 11.25 -7.04
N TYR A 25 14.12 10.98 -7.71
CA TYR A 25 14.19 9.96 -8.74
C TYR A 25 13.86 8.55 -8.21
N ASN A 26 14.41 8.16 -7.06
CA ASN A 26 14.15 6.82 -6.49
C ASN A 26 12.72 6.67 -5.97
N TYR A 27 12.18 7.69 -5.30
CA TYR A 27 10.84 7.61 -4.70
C TYR A 27 9.72 7.86 -5.72
N TYR A 28 9.80 8.92 -6.54
CA TYR A 28 8.68 9.26 -7.43
C TYR A 28 8.71 8.53 -8.77
N LEU A 29 9.91 8.34 -9.35
CA LEU A 29 10.02 7.80 -10.72
C LEU A 29 10.22 6.29 -10.72
N ILE A 30 11.21 5.79 -9.97
CA ILE A 30 11.44 4.35 -9.89
C ILE A 30 10.44 3.69 -8.92
N LYS A 31 9.91 4.43 -7.94
CA LYS A 31 9.06 3.91 -6.87
C LYS A 31 9.70 2.70 -6.16
N ASN A 32 10.99 2.84 -5.83
CA ASN A 32 11.78 1.77 -5.22
C ASN A 32 11.54 1.70 -3.70
N TYR A 33 10.31 1.40 -3.31
CA TYR A 33 9.90 1.18 -1.93
C TYR A 33 8.76 0.15 -1.90
N TYR A 34 8.60 -0.52 -0.76
CA TYR A 34 7.49 -1.44 -0.56
C TYR A 34 6.26 -0.68 -0.07
N ILE A 35 5.09 -1.12 -0.52
CA ILE A 35 3.81 -0.70 0.02
C ILE A 35 3.05 -1.94 0.51
N THR A 36 2.07 -1.69 1.37
CA THR A 36 1.08 -2.68 1.76
C THR A 36 -0.27 -2.16 1.30
N ILE A 37 -1.04 -3.00 0.62
CA ILE A 37 -2.36 -2.69 0.08
C ILE A 37 -3.34 -3.79 0.42
N GLU A 38 -4.61 -3.43 0.52
CA GLU A 38 -5.69 -4.39 0.70
C GLU A 38 -6.07 -5.02 -0.63
N SER A 39 -6.32 -6.32 -0.61
CA SER A 39 -6.81 -7.09 -1.75
C SER A 39 -7.94 -8.02 -1.32
N GLU A 40 -8.75 -8.45 -2.27
CA GLU A 40 -9.87 -9.35 -2.02
C GLU A 40 -9.37 -10.65 -1.39
N CYS A 41 -10.06 -11.11 -0.35
CA CYS A 41 -9.77 -12.35 0.34
C CYS A 41 -11.04 -13.19 0.44
N ASN A 42 -10.92 -14.50 0.19
CA ASN A 42 -12.06 -15.40 0.25
C ASN A 42 -12.11 -16.11 1.61
N PRO A 43 -13.03 -15.73 2.53
CA PRO A 43 -13.07 -16.30 3.89
C PRO A 43 -13.47 -17.79 3.91
N LYS A 44 -13.93 -18.34 2.79
CA LYS A 44 -14.21 -19.78 2.66
C LYS A 44 -12.96 -20.62 2.44
N ASN A 45 -11.85 -20.02 2.03
CA ASN A 45 -10.62 -20.70 1.63
C ASN A 45 -9.37 -20.18 2.36
N GLU A 46 -9.41 -18.94 2.85
CA GLU A 46 -8.28 -18.19 3.40
C GLU A 46 -8.67 -17.58 4.75
N SER A 47 -7.67 -17.29 5.60
CA SER A 47 -7.86 -16.52 6.83
C SER A 47 -7.77 -15.02 6.50
N CYS A 48 -8.92 -14.37 6.40
CA CYS A 48 -9.04 -12.96 6.00
C CYS A 48 -9.17 -12.04 7.21
N PHE A 49 -8.73 -10.79 7.07
CA PHE A 49 -9.10 -9.71 7.97
C PHE A 49 -10.57 -9.35 7.74
N ILE A 50 -11.26 -8.96 8.81
CA ILE A 50 -12.67 -8.57 8.78
C ILE A 50 -12.75 -7.06 9.01
N PHE A 51 -13.43 -6.37 8.10
CA PHE A 51 -13.87 -5.00 8.30
C PHE A 51 -15.40 -4.96 8.36
N ILE A 52 -15.94 -4.30 9.38
CA ILE A 52 -17.39 -4.12 9.55
C ILE A 52 -17.68 -2.62 9.56
N CYS A 53 -18.41 -2.13 8.58
CA CYS A 53 -18.82 -0.74 8.53
C CYS A 53 -20.00 -0.44 9.49
N ASP A 54 -20.10 0.80 9.98
CA ASP A 54 -21.22 1.27 10.80
C ASP A 54 -22.15 2.19 9.98
N PRO A 55 -23.43 1.82 9.75
CA PRO A 55 -24.38 2.63 8.99
C PRO A 55 -24.75 3.97 9.67
N VAL A 56 -24.41 4.17 10.95
CA VAL A 56 -24.59 5.45 11.63
C VAL A 56 -23.50 6.45 11.23
N GLU A 57 -22.29 5.97 10.97
CA GLU A 57 -21.13 6.82 10.62
C GLU A 57 -20.89 6.88 9.11
N ASP A 58 -21.29 5.84 8.38
CA ASP A 58 -21.11 5.72 6.93
C ASP A 58 -22.46 5.45 6.22
N SER A 59 -22.92 6.44 5.44
CA SER A 59 -24.16 6.34 4.68
C SER A 59 -24.10 5.36 3.50
N GLU A 60 -22.89 4.92 3.10
CA GLU A 60 -22.69 3.90 2.06
C GLU A 60 -22.71 2.48 2.64
N CYS A 61 -22.63 2.35 3.97
CA CYS A 61 -22.71 1.07 4.63
C CYS A 61 -24.14 0.47 4.55
N PRO A 62 -24.28 -0.79 4.10
CA PRO A 62 -25.59 -1.43 3.98
C PRO A 62 -26.36 -1.50 5.30
N GLU A 63 -27.69 -1.32 5.25
CA GLU A 63 -28.56 -1.56 6.42
C GLU A 63 -28.62 -3.05 6.80
N ASN A 64 -28.37 -3.95 5.84
CA ASN A 64 -28.35 -5.39 6.06
C ASN A 64 -27.04 -5.81 6.76
N GLU A 65 -27.15 -6.38 7.95
CA GLU A 65 -26.00 -6.75 8.77
C GLU A 65 -25.03 -7.73 8.08
N GLU A 66 -25.55 -8.62 7.22
CA GLU A 66 -24.72 -9.59 6.48
C GLU A 66 -23.88 -8.95 5.38
N GLU A 67 -24.29 -7.79 4.87
CA GLU A 67 -23.59 -7.05 3.81
C GLU A 67 -22.63 -5.98 4.37
N ARG A 68 -22.62 -5.77 5.70
CA ARG A 68 -21.72 -4.82 6.36
C ARG A 68 -20.29 -5.33 6.52
N ALA A 69 -20.09 -6.64 6.41
CA ALA A 69 -18.78 -7.27 6.58
C ALA A 69 -18.06 -7.41 5.23
N SER A 70 -16.85 -6.87 5.14
CA SER A 70 -15.92 -7.11 4.05
C SER A 70 -14.70 -7.90 4.53
N TYR A 71 -14.15 -8.72 3.64
CA TYR A 71 -13.03 -9.61 3.93
C TYR A 71 -11.87 -9.26 3.01
N TYR A 72 -10.72 -8.99 3.61
CA TYR A 72 -9.53 -8.58 2.87
C TYR A 72 -8.29 -9.31 3.36
N LYS A 73 -7.26 -9.29 2.52
CA LYS A 73 -5.90 -9.67 2.85
C LYS A 73 -4.98 -8.52 2.51
N LEU A 74 -3.79 -8.52 3.10
CA LEU A 74 -2.79 -7.50 2.81
C LEU A 74 -1.78 -8.07 1.81
N ILE A 75 -1.48 -7.31 0.78
CA ILE A 75 -0.41 -7.63 -0.17
C ILE A 75 0.69 -6.60 0.01
N LYS A 76 1.92 -7.10 0.19
CA LYS A 76 3.11 -6.28 0.30
C LYS A 76 4.01 -6.53 -0.90
N GLU A 77 4.20 -5.50 -1.70
CA GLU A 77 4.99 -5.55 -2.93
C GLU A 77 5.71 -4.22 -3.19
N LYS A 78 6.56 -4.17 -4.22
CA LYS A 78 7.18 -2.92 -4.65
C LYS A 78 6.16 -2.00 -5.32
N ALA A 79 6.16 -0.73 -4.94
CA ALA A 79 5.28 0.29 -5.52
C ALA A 79 5.42 0.48 -7.04
N SER A 80 6.54 0.02 -7.63
CA SER A 80 6.77 -0.01 -9.07
C SER A 80 5.98 -1.10 -9.81
N MET A 81 5.54 -2.15 -9.11
CA MET A 81 4.83 -3.31 -9.67
C MET A 81 3.31 -3.12 -9.65
N VAL A 82 2.82 -2.23 -8.79
CA VAL A 82 1.39 -1.90 -8.68
C VAL A 82 0.84 -1.42 -10.04
N PRO A 83 -0.22 -2.07 -10.56
CA PRO A 83 -0.85 -1.67 -11.80
C PRO A 83 -1.45 -0.27 -11.70
N LEU A 84 -1.34 0.50 -12.78
CA LEU A 84 -1.98 1.82 -12.84
C LEU A 84 -3.48 1.64 -13.04
N CYS A 85 -4.27 2.35 -12.23
CA CYS A 85 -5.70 2.44 -12.41
C CYS A 85 -6.03 3.19 -13.71
N ASP A 86 -7.06 2.72 -14.42
CA ASP A 86 -7.55 3.41 -15.60
C ASP A 86 -8.44 4.59 -15.18
N THR A 87 -7.98 5.81 -15.45
CA THR A 87 -8.71 7.05 -15.15
C THR A 87 -10.02 7.18 -15.93
N ALA A 88 -10.24 6.39 -16.99
CA ALA A 88 -11.45 6.44 -17.80
C ALA A 88 -12.57 5.52 -17.31
N SER A 89 -12.26 4.47 -16.55
CA SER A 89 -13.24 3.44 -16.16
C SER A 89 -13.47 3.31 -14.65
N GLU A 90 -12.78 4.10 -13.81
CA GLU A 90 -12.77 4.00 -12.33
C GLU A 90 -12.34 2.62 -11.79
N LEU A 91 -11.97 1.69 -12.67
CA LEU A 91 -11.55 0.34 -12.32
C LEU A 91 -10.03 0.28 -12.17
N CYS A 92 -9.58 -0.11 -10.99
CA CYS A 92 -8.20 -0.50 -10.73
C CYS A 92 -8.06 -2.02 -10.91
N PRO A 93 -7.04 -2.50 -11.64
CA PRO A 93 -6.77 -3.93 -11.68
C PRO A 93 -6.47 -4.44 -10.27
N PRO A 94 -6.98 -5.64 -9.90
CA PRO A 94 -6.64 -6.23 -8.61
C PRO A 94 -5.15 -6.54 -8.57
N VAL A 95 -4.54 -6.34 -7.40
CA VAL A 95 -3.17 -6.80 -7.17
C VAL A 95 -3.22 -8.25 -6.72
N ILE A 96 -2.43 -9.08 -7.41
CA ILE A 96 -2.30 -10.51 -7.16
C ILE A 96 -0.81 -10.83 -7.22
N CYS A 97 -0.27 -11.52 -6.21
CA CYS A 97 1.12 -11.94 -6.23
C CYS A 97 1.30 -13.11 -7.23
N GLU A 98 2.09 -12.92 -8.29
CA GLU A 98 2.46 -14.02 -9.18
C GLU A 98 3.68 -14.79 -8.67
N LYS A 99 3.80 -16.05 -9.10
CA LYS A 99 4.90 -16.93 -8.68
C LYS A 99 6.24 -16.43 -9.22
N GLY A 100 7.13 -16.05 -8.30
CA GLY A 100 8.48 -15.57 -8.63
C GLY A 100 8.61 -14.05 -8.59
N GLU A 101 7.54 -13.34 -8.25
CA GLU A 101 7.57 -11.92 -7.94
C GLU A 101 8.00 -11.68 -6.49
N ASP A 102 8.50 -10.47 -6.24
CA ASP A 102 8.88 -9.97 -4.92
C ASP A 102 7.64 -9.40 -4.23
N CYS A 103 6.71 -10.31 -3.92
CA CYS A 103 5.36 -10.05 -3.43
C CYS A 103 5.04 -11.00 -2.27
N GLU A 104 4.49 -10.46 -1.19
CA GLU A 104 4.18 -11.14 0.06
C GLU A 104 2.69 -10.99 0.35
N GLU A 105 1.94 -12.09 0.33
CA GLU A 105 0.57 -12.13 0.82
C GLU A 105 0.57 -12.33 2.34
N ILE A 106 -0.06 -11.41 3.05
CA ILE A 106 -0.21 -11.41 4.50
C ILE A 106 -1.68 -11.70 4.80
N PHE A 107 -1.92 -12.88 5.35
CA PHE A 107 -3.22 -13.33 5.82
C PHE A 107 -3.41 -12.96 7.28
N CYS A 108 -4.64 -13.00 7.76
CA CYS A 108 -4.93 -12.67 9.15
C CYS A 108 -4.49 -13.81 10.07
N ASP A 109 -3.50 -13.54 10.92
CA ASP A 109 -3.01 -14.42 11.98
C ASP A 109 -2.67 -13.64 13.26
N GLU A 110 -2.32 -14.35 14.34
CA GLU A 110 -1.98 -13.76 15.65
C GLU A 110 -0.78 -12.79 15.61
N SER A 111 0.07 -12.90 14.59
CA SER A 111 1.27 -12.05 14.43
C SER A 111 1.03 -10.85 13.53
N SER A 112 0.03 -10.90 12.65
CA SER A 112 -0.35 -9.83 11.73
C SER A 112 -1.48 -8.96 12.26
N LEU A 113 -2.21 -9.41 13.28
CA LEU A 113 -3.34 -8.71 13.91
C LEU A 113 -2.89 -7.39 14.58
N ALA A 114 -3.47 -6.28 14.13
CA ALA A 114 -3.40 -5.01 14.85
C ALA A 114 -4.50 -4.90 15.92
N ASP A 115 -4.35 -3.95 16.84
CA ASP A 115 -5.34 -3.70 17.90
C ASP A 115 -6.70 -3.34 17.29
N GLY A 116 -7.72 -4.20 17.52
CA GLY A 116 -9.09 -3.98 17.05
C GLY A 116 -9.44 -4.64 15.72
N GLU A 117 -8.52 -5.39 15.11
CA GLU A 117 -8.82 -6.22 13.95
C GLU A 117 -9.30 -7.62 14.37
N GLU A 118 -10.11 -8.25 13.52
CA GLU A 118 -10.60 -9.62 13.72
C GLU A 118 -10.33 -10.48 12.49
N CYS A 119 -10.05 -11.77 12.70
CA CYS A 119 -9.83 -12.73 11.62
C CYS A 119 -11.06 -13.59 11.34
N SER A 120 -11.33 -13.87 10.06
CA SER A 120 -12.32 -14.86 9.67
C SER A 120 -11.82 -16.26 10.01
N SER A 121 -12.59 -17.02 10.78
CA SER A 121 -12.29 -18.42 11.06
C SER A 121 -12.69 -19.29 9.85
N PHE A 122 -11.71 -19.91 9.17
CA PHE A 122 -11.99 -20.99 8.22
C PHE A 122 -12.61 -22.17 8.99
N LYS A 123 -13.70 -22.75 8.47
CA LYS A 123 -14.40 -23.88 9.10
C LYS A 123 -14.24 -25.17 8.32
#